data_AF-A0AA89BRM5-F1
#
_entry.id   AF-A0AA89BRM5-F1
#
_cell.length_a   1.000
_cell.length_b   1.000
_cell.length_c   1.000
_cell.angle_alpha   90.00
_cell.angle_beta   90.00
_cell.angle_gamma   90.00
#
_symmetry.space_group_name_H-M   'P 1'
#
loop_
_entity.id
_entity.type
_entity.pdbx_description
1 polymer ?
#
loop_
_entity_poly.entity_id
_entity_poly.type
_entity_poly.pdbx_seq_one_letter_code
_entity_poly.pdbx_strand_id
1 'polypeptide(L)'
;MDEHKTVVQTKKHDQDFGKMLHGCEHYRRRCKLCAPCCDQIFACRHCHNEAASALSNPKDRHGLVRRDVKQVVCAVCDTEQQAAHVCANCGVKMGEYFCDIRKFYDDAIEKQQFHCDDCGLEVVRTSFTARNVDLAILWACWIIIHV
;
A
#
# COMPACT_ATOMS: atom_id res chain seq x y z
N MET A 1 -12.67 41.78 -9.60
CA MET A 1 -13.83 41.38 -8.78
C MET A 1 -14.72 40.50 -9.64
N ASP A 2 -14.21 39.46 -10.30
CA ASP A 2 -13.55 38.23 -9.85
C ASP A 2 -14.54 37.08 -9.95
N GLU A 3 -14.48 36.37 -11.07
CA GLU A 3 -14.97 34.99 -11.13
C GLU A 3 -13.90 34.13 -11.83
N HIS A 4 -12.78 33.91 -11.14
CA HIS A 4 -11.85 32.84 -11.48
C HIS A 4 -12.48 31.51 -11.06
N LYS A 5 -13.34 30.97 -11.92
CA LYS A 5 -13.88 29.62 -11.80
C LYS A 5 -12.82 28.65 -12.32
N THR A 6 -12.03 28.06 -11.43
CA THR A 6 -11.10 26.97 -11.76
C THR A 6 -11.91 25.73 -12.12
N VAL A 7 -12.13 25.54 -13.42
CA VAL A 7 -12.53 24.23 -13.96
C VAL A 7 -11.36 23.28 -13.68
N VAL A 8 -11.55 22.34 -12.74
CA VAL A 8 -10.63 21.20 -12.56
C VAL A 8 -10.69 20.38 -13.84
N GLN A 9 -9.82 20.70 -14.80
CA GLN A 9 -9.74 19.94 -16.05
C GLN A 9 -9.31 18.51 -15.71
N THR A 10 -10.18 17.55 -15.99
CA THR A 10 -9.93 16.11 -15.90
C THR A 10 -8.92 15.69 -16.96
N LYS A 11 -7.63 16.00 -16.76
CA LYS A 11 -6.57 15.48 -17.61
C LYS A 11 -6.36 14.01 -17.26
N LYS A 12 -6.74 13.13 -18.20
CA LYS A 12 -6.37 11.71 -18.13
C LYS A 12 -4.86 11.60 -18.38
N HIS A 13 -4.17 10.94 -17.48
CA HIS A 13 -2.76 10.62 -17.60
C HIS A 13 -2.57 9.15 -17.98
N ASP A 14 -1.39 8.85 -18.53
CA ASP A 14 -0.92 7.47 -18.61
C ASP A 14 -0.91 6.83 -17.19
N GLN A 15 -1.16 5.52 -17.11
CA GLN A 15 -1.28 4.82 -15.83
C GLN A 15 -0.02 4.87 -14.98
N ASP A 16 1.15 5.01 -15.61
CA ASP A 16 2.46 5.06 -14.96
C ASP A 16 2.94 6.50 -14.70
N PHE A 17 2.12 7.52 -15.02
CA PHE A 17 2.47 8.90 -14.73
C PHE A 17 2.72 9.12 -13.23
N GLY A 18 3.86 9.72 -12.90
CA GLY A 18 4.29 9.95 -11.52
C GLY A 18 4.89 8.73 -10.82
N LYS A 19 5.09 7.60 -11.52
CA LYS A 19 5.62 6.37 -10.92
C LYS A 19 6.97 6.59 -10.24
N MET A 20 7.12 6.08 -9.02
CA MET A 20 8.29 6.25 -8.16
C MET A 20 8.58 7.70 -7.69
N LEU A 21 7.84 8.70 -8.17
CA LEU A 21 8.05 10.12 -7.82
C LEU A 21 7.34 10.55 -6.53
N HIS A 22 6.35 9.78 -6.09
CA HIS A 22 5.52 10.09 -4.91
C HIS A 22 5.70 9.05 -3.79
N GLY A 23 5.25 9.42 -2.59
CA GLY A 23 5.26 8.55 -1.41
C GLY A 23 6.10 9.13 -0.28
N CYS A 24 6.80 8.25 0.43
CA CYS A 24 7.66 8.57 1.58
C CYS A 24 8.86 7.61 1.60
N GLU A 25 9.71 7.71 2.62
CA GLU A 25 10.84 6.79 2.81
C GLU A 25 10.41 5.33 2.98
N HIS A 26 9.22 5.11 3.56
CA HIS A 26 8.68 3.78 3.81
C HIS A 26 8.24 3.08 2.50
N TYR A 27 7.45 3.79 1.68
CA TYR A 27 6.81 3.24 0.49
C TYR A 27 6.72 4.26 -0.63
N ARG A 28 6.91 3.80 -1.87
CA ARG A 28 6.71 4.61 -3.07
C ARG A 28 5.28 4.43 -3.55
N ARG A 29 4.47 5.48 -3.58
CA ARG A 29 3.07 5.35 -4.03
C ARG A 29 2.50 6.69 -4.45
N ARG A 30 1.50 6.64 -5.33
CA ARG A 30 0.85 7.80 -5.92
C ARG A 30 -0.48 8.15 -5.24
N CYS A 31 -0.63 7.78 -3.96
CA CYS A 31 -1.75 8.19 -3.11
C CYS A 31 -1.35 8.38 -1.65
N LYS A 32 -2.17 9.13 -0.92
CA LYS A 32 -2.13 9.32 0.54
C LYS A 32 -3.37 8.64 1.15
N LEU A 33 -3.24 8.15 2.38
CA LEU A 33 -4.32 7.48 3.12
C LEU A 33 -5.08 8.50 3.96
N CYS A 34 -6.41 8.47 3.94
CA CYS A 34 -7.23 9.14 4.94
C CYS A 34 -7.36 8.20 6.15
N ALA A 35 -6.79 8.59 7.29
CA ALA A 35 -6.76 7.76 8.49
C ALA A 35 -8.12 7.80 9.22
N PRO A 36 -8.91 6.71 9.26
CA PRO A 36 -10.26 6.70 9.85
C PRO A 36 -10.27 6.89 11.38
N CYS A 37 -9.12 6.81 12.03
CA CYS A 37 -8.99 7.02 13.47
C CYS A 37 -8.97 8.50 13.86
N CYS A 38 -8.60 9.40 12.94
CA CYS A 38 -8.41 10.82 13.24
C CYS A 38 -8.71 11.77 12.06
N ASP A 39 -9.20 11.24 10.94
CA ASP A 39 -9.53 11.94 9.68
C ASP A 39 -8.36 12.73 9.06
N GLN A 40 -7.14 12.45 9.49
CA GLN A 40 -5.93 13.07 8.96
C GLN A 40 -5.37 12.31 7.76
N ILE A 41 -4.75 13.05 6.83
CA ILE A 41 -4.17 12.49 5.61
C ILE A 41 -2.68 12.22 5.82
N PHE A 42 -2.26 10.98 5.59
CA PHE A 42 -0.86 10.58 5.72
C PHE A 42 -0.34 9.89 4.48
N ALA A 43 0.94 10.10 4.21
CA ALA A 43 1.63 9.39 3.13
C ALA A 43 1.59 7.88 3.36
N CYS A 44 1.63 7.37 4.60
CA CYS A 44 1.53 5.94 4.91
C CYS A 44 1.13 5.67 6.37
N ARG A 45 0.93 4.38 6.72
CA ARG A 45 0.70 3.94 8.10
C ARG A 45 1.87 4.22 9.04
N HIS A 46 3.12 4.04 8.60
CA HIS A 46 4.29 4.32 9.44
C HIS A 46 4.38 5.81 9.77
N CYS A 47 4.29 6.68 8.76
CA CYS A 47 4.23 8.13 8.94
C CYS A 47 3.08 8.56 9.87
N HIS A 48 1.89 7.95 9.73
CA HIS A 48 0.79 8.18 10.67
C HIS A 48 1.20 7.79 12.09
N ASN A 49 1.68 6.56 12.29
CA ASN A 49 1.96 6.04 13.62
C ASN A 49 3.11 6.78 14.30
N GLU A 50 4.11 7.22 13.56
CA GLU A 50 5.19 8.08 14.06
C GLU A 50 4.64 9.41 14.57
N ALA A 51 3.82 10.09 13.76
CA ALA A 51 3.18 11.35 14.15
C ALA A 51 2.25 11.17 15.36
N ALA A 52 1.41 10.13 15.34
CA ALA A 52 0.47 9.83 16.42
C ALA A 52 1.19 9.43 17.72
N SER A 53 2.34 8.73 17.63
CA SER A 53 3.13 8.36 18.81
C SER A 53 3.87 9.54 19.43
N ALA A 54 4.18 10.57 18.64
CA ALA A 54 4.85 11.78 19.08
C ALA A 54 3.90 12.80 19.76
N LEU A 55 2.59 12.52 19.81
CA LEU A 55 1.62 13.39 20.47
C LEU A 55 1.94 13.58 21.96
N SER A 56 1.80 14.82 22.43
CA SER A 56 2.13 15.25 23.79
C SER A 56 1.20 14.61 24.83
N ASN A 57 -0.09 14.51 24.52
CA ASN A 57 -1.06 13.82 25.34
C ASN A 57 -1.02 12.31 25.05
N PRO A 58 -0.64 11.45 26.02
CA PRO A 58 -0.57 10.00 25.81
C PRO A 58 -1.91 9.37 25.43
N LYS A 59 -3.04 9.97 25.82
CA LYS A 59 -4.39 9.45 25.49
C LYS A 59 -4.73 9.60 24.01
N ASP A 60 -4.07 10.52 23.32
CA ASP A 60 -4.30 10.78 21.90
C ASP A 60 -3.39 9.93 21.02
N ARG A 61 -2.44 9.18 21.61
CA ARG A 61 -1.55 8.29 20.85
C ARG A 61 -2.32 7.07 20.37
N HIS A 62 -2.22 6.78 19.09
CA HIS A 62 -2.93 5.68 18.46
C HIS A 62 -2.19 5.16 17.22
N GLY A 63 -2.59 3.99 16.75
CA GLY A 63 -2.06 3.38 15.53
C GLY A 63 -3.13 3.28 14.46
N LEU A 64 -2.75 3.49 13.21
CA LEU A 64 -3.63 3.28 12.07
C LEU A 64 -3.81 1.79 11.80
N VAL A 65 -5.06 1.35 11.77
CA VAL A 65 -5.48 0.02 11.30
C VAL A 65 -5.71 0.09 9.79
N ARG A 66 -4.77 -0.43 9.01
CA ARG A 66 -4.77 -0.31 7.53
C ARG A 66 -6.03 -0.84 6.84
N ARG A 67 -6.67 -1.87 7.41
CA ARG A 67 -7.87 -2.50 6.83
C ARG A 67 -9.09 -1.58 6.87
N ASP A 68 -9.08 -0.61 7.78
CA ASP A 68 -10.21 0.29 8.01
C ASP A 68 -10.15 1.52 7.10
N VAL A 69 -9.05 1.71 6.35
CA VAL A 69 -8.90 2.81 5.40
C VAL A 69 -9.87 2.63 4.23
N LYS A 70 -10.83 3.56 4.11
CA LYS A 70 -11.83 3.56 3.02
C LYS A 70 -11.55 4.61 1.96
N GLN A 71 -10.87 5.69 2.32
CA GLN A 71 -10.60 6.82 1.44
C GLN A 71 -9.10 7.04 1.24
N VAL A 72 -8.77 7.51 0.04
CA VAL A 72 -7.42 7.89 -0.36
C VAL A 72 -7.47 9.19 -1.15
N VAL A 73 -6.36 9.93 -1.12
CA VAL A 73 -6.17 11.13 -1.95
C VAL A 73 -5.10 10.85 -2.99
N CYS A 74 -5.41 11.08 -4.26
CA CYS A 74 -4.45 10.94 -5.35
C CYS A 74 -3.30 11.93 -5.18
N ALA A 75 -2.04 11.47 -5.20
CA ALA A 75 -0.88 12.34 -5.08
C ALA A 75 -0.54 13.10 -6.38
N VAL A 76 -1.20 12.76 -7.49
CA VAL A 76 -0.99 13.36 -8.82
C VAL A 76 -1.98 14.49 -9.09
N CYS A 77 -3.24 14.34 -8.70
CA CYS A 77 -4.31 15.28 -9.02
C CYS A 77 -5.17 15.69 -7.83
N ASP A 78 -4.76 15.32 -6.62
CA ASP A 78 -5.41 15.66 -5.34
C ASP A 78 -6.88 15.26 -5.21
N THR A 79 -7.36 14.35 -6.08
CA THR A 79 -8.72 13.81 -5.98
C THR A 79 -8.82 12.87 -4.78
N GLU A 80 -9.74 13.20 -3.87
CA GLU A 80 -10.19 12.30 -2.81
C GLU A 80 -11.21 11.30 -3.39
N GLN A 81 -11.02 10.01 -3.08
CA GLN A 81 -11.87 8.94 -3.60
C GLN A 81 -11.88 7.73 -2.66
N GLN A 82 -12.79 6.79 -2.92
CA GLN A 82 -12.72 5.48 -2.30
C GLN A 82 -11.40 4.78 -2.68
N ALA A 83 -10.88 4.01 -1.74
CA ALA A 83 -9.67 3.23 -1.94
C ALA A 83 -9.85 2.27 -3.12
N ALA A 84 -9.00 2.45 -4.13
CA ALA A 84 -9.02 1.70 -5.37
C ALA A 84 -7.62 1.76 -5.99
N HIS A 85 -7.31 0.81 -6.86
CA HIS A 85 -5.99 0.75 -7.51
C HIS A 85 -5.73 1.96 -8.42
N VAL A 86 -6.78 2.49 -9.06
CA VAL A 86 -6.68 3.52 -10.09
C VAL A 86 -7.42 4.79 -9.66
N CYS A 87 -6.84 5.95 -9.96
CA CYS A 87 -7.51 7.21 -9.72
C CYS A 87 -8.72 7.39 -10.65
N ALA A 88 -9.90 7.62 -10.06
CA ALA A 88 -11.14 7.78 -10.83
C ALA A 88 -11.11 9.03 -11.71
N ASN A 89 -10.46 10.09 -11.23
CA ASN A 89 -10.31 11.34 -11.96
C ASN A 89 -9.24 11.22 -13.05
N CYS A 90 -7.96 11.11 -12.67
CA CYS A 90 -6.86 11.24 -13.61
C CYS A 90 -6.39 9.93 -14.26
N GLY A 91 -6.84 8.77 -13.79
CA GLY A 91 -6.55 7.47 -14.42
C GLY A 91 -5.20 6.83 -14.10
N VAL A 92 -4.35 7.46 -13.28
CA VAL A 92 -3.08 6.83 -12.84
C VAL A 92 -3.33 5.64 -11.93
N LYS A 93 -2.52 4.58 -12.04
CA LYS A 93 -2.40 3.60 -10.95
C LYS A 93 -1.87 4.32 -9.71
N MET A 94 -2.34 3.99 -8.52
CA MET A 94 -1.89 4.60 -7.26
C MET A 94 -0.71 3.84 -6.62
N GLY A 95 -0.39 2.66 -7.16
CA GLY A 95 0.77 1.83 -6.82
C GLY A 95 0.96 0.79 -7.92
N GLU A 96 2.18 0.31 -8.18
CA GLU A 96 2.36 -0.84 -9.09
C GLU A 96 1.75 -2.11 -8.50
N TYR A 97 1.98 -2.33 -7.21
CA TYR A 97 1.27 -3.31 -6.42
C TYR A 97 0.15 -2.62 -5.63
N PHE A 98 -1.03 -3.23 -5.64
CA PHE A 98 -2.16 -2.84 -4.81
C PHE A 98 -2.80 -4.06 -4.15
N CYS A 99 -3.03 -3.98 -2.85
CA CYS A 99 -3.80 -4.96 -2.11
C CYS A 99 -5.04 -4.28 -1.52
N ASP A 100 -6.22 -4.69 -1.99
CA ASP A 100 -7.48 -4.11 -1.54
C ASP A 100 -7.81 -4.50 -0.08
N ILE A 101 -7.47 -5.71 0.36
CA ILE A 101 -7.74 -6.16 1.74
C ILE A 101 -6.95 -5.32 2.76
N ARG A 102 -5.66 -5.09 2.46
CA ARG A 102 -4.75 -4.39 3.37
C ARG A 102 -4.62 -2.90 3.05
N LYS A 103 -5.31 -2.42 2.00
CA LYS A 103 -5.27 -1.05 1.46
C LYS A 103 -3.82 -0.56 1.27
N PHE A 104 -3.01 -1.44 0.71
CA PHE A 104 -1.58 -1.27 0.56
C PHE A 104 -1.22 -0.96 -0.89
N TYR A 105 -0.34 0.02 -1.09
CA TYR A 105 0.09 0.50 -2.40
C TYR A 105 1.61 0.66 -2.38
N ASP A 106 2.32 0.09 -3.35
CA ASP A 106 3.75 0.32 -3.53
C ASP A 106 4.17 0.21 -4.99
N ASP A 107 5.01 1.14 -5.44
CA ASP A 107 5.66 1.15 -6.74
C ASP A 107 6.95 0.34 -6.73
N ALA A 108 7.58 0.20 -5.55
CA ALA A 108 8.85 -0.49 -5.39
C ALA A 108 8.66 -2.01 -5.21
N ILE A 109 8.24 -2.69 -6.29
CA ILE A 109 7.95 -4.14 -6.28
C ILE A 109 9.19 -5.02 -6.11
N GLU A 110 10.39 -4.49 -6.36
CA GLU A 110 11.66 -5.21 -6.24
C GLU A 110 11.98 -5.66 -4.81
N LYS A 111 11.37 -5.00 -3.81
CA LYS A 111 11.58 -5.33 -2.40
C LYS A 111 11.04 -6.72 -2.01
N GLN A 112 10.27 -7.39 -2.89
CA GLN A 112 9.70 -8.73 -2.67
C GLN A 112 8.95 -8.89 -1.33
N GLN A 113 8.48 -7.78 -0.75
CA GLN A 113 7.77 -7.76 0.53
C GLN A 113 6.31 -8.16 0.33
N PHE A 114 6.08 -9.40 -0.11
CA PHE A 114 4.74 -9.91 -0.38
C PHE A 114 4.49 -11.17 0.46
N HIS A 115 4.24 -10.96 1.75
CA HIS A 115 3.48 -11.90 2.57
C HIS A 115 2.16 -11.24 2.92
N CYS A 116 1.10 -11.70 2.27
CA CYS A 116 -0.23 -11.49 2.78
C CYS A 116 -0.87 -12.85 2.98
N ASP A 117 -0.76 -13.39 4.20
CA ASP A 117 -1.44 -14.62 4.62
C ASP A 117 -2.97 -14.52 4.44
N ASP A 118 -3.51 -13.29 4.46
CA ASP A 118 -4.94 -13.01 4.24
C ASP A 118 -5.34 -12.90 2.74
N CYS A 119 -4.38 -12.83 1.80
CA CYS A 119 -4.65 -12.53 0.39
C CYS A 119 -4.39 -13.68 -0.58
N GLY A 120 -3.75 -14.77 -0.13
CA GLY A 120 -3.55 -16.00 -0.91
C GLY A 120 -2.71 -15.86 -2.19
N LEU A 121 -2.03 -14.73 -2.41
CA LEU A 121 -1.25 -14.47 -3.62
C LEU A 121 0.24 -14.64 -3.34
N GLU A 122 0.70 -15.88 -3.52
CA GLU A 122 2.11 -16.26 -3.49
C GLU A 122 2.78 -15.83 -4.80
N VAL A 123 3.58 -14.76 -4.76
CA VAL A 123 4.52 -14.47 -5.86
C VAL A 123 5.93 -14.78 -5.37
N VAL A 124 6.25 -16.07 -5.33
CA VAL A 124 7.62 -16.56 -5.14
C VAL A 124 8.17 -16.95 -6.52
N ARG A 125 9.24 -16.26 -6.92
CA ARG A 125 10.09 -16.45 -8.12
C ARG A 125 9.74 -17.61 -9.08
N THR A 126 9.45 -17.28 -10.34
CA THR A 126 9.92 -18.12 -11.46
C THR A 126 11.39 -17.78 -11.74
N SER A 127 12.30 -18.41 -11.01
CA SER A 127 13.68 -18.66 -11.45
C SER A 127 14.29 -19.79 -10.62
N PHE A 128 13.62 -20.95 -10.65
CA PHE A 128 14.30 -22.22 -10.50
C PHE A 128 14.52 -22.73 -11.92
N THR A 129 15.76 -22.68 -12.38
CA THR A 129 16.20 -23.57 -13.45
C THR A 129 15.92 -24.99 -12.96
N ALA A 130 15.07 -25.72 -13.68
CA ALA A 130 14.81 -27.12 -13.44
C ALA A 130 16.13 -27.90 -13.53
N ARG A 131 16.76 -28.20 -12.38
CA ARG A 131 17.63 -29.37 -12.21
C ARG A 131 17.47 -29.92 -10.81
N ASN A 132 16.97 -31.15 -10.78
CA ASN A 132 17.08 -32.16 -9.74
C ASN A 132 16.11 -32.03 -8.58
N VAL A 133 14.94 -32.63 -8.79
CA VAL A 133 14.30 -33.49 -7.78
C VAL A 133 15.37 -34.39 -7.16
N ASP A 134 15.51 -34.37 -5.83
CA ASP A 134 15.79 -35.56 -5.00
C ASP A 134 16.07 -35.19 -3.52
N LEU A 135 15.29 -35.83 -2.64
CA LEU A 135 15.66 -36.28 -1.28
C LEU A 135 16.12 -35.22 -0.26
N ALA A 136 15.20 -34.48 0.37
CA ALA A 136 15.48 -33.89 1.71
C ALA A 136 14.25 -33.45 2.55
N ILE A 137 13.01 -33.77 2.19
CA ILE A 137 11.82 -33.37 2.98
C ILE A 137 10.96 -34.61 3.29
N LEU A 138 11.60 -35.62 3.88
CA LEU A 138 10.93 -36.72 4.60
C LEU A 138 11.55 -36.91 6.00
N TRP A 139 12.16 -35.86 6.57
CA TRP A 139 12.91 -35.93 7.84
C TRP A 139 12.49 -34.86 8.86
N ALA A 140 11.20 -34.51 8.90
CA ALA A 140 10.66 -33.63 9.95
C ALA A 140 9.21 -33.98 10.36
N CYS A 141 8.82 -35.26 10.32
CA CYS A 141 7.52 -35.73 10.81
C CYS A 141 7.58 -37.05 11.61
N TRP A 142 8.75 -37.47 12.11
CA TRP A 142 8.89 -38.78 12.77
C TRP A 142 9.74 -38.78 14.05
N ILE A 143 9.64 -37.75 14.91
CA ILE A 143 10.04 -37.86 16.34
C ILE A 143 9.07 -37.06 17.21
N ILE A 144 7.78 -37.41 17.14
CA ILE A 144 6.86 -37.41 18.27
C ILE A 144 6.13 -38.74 18.12
N ILE A 145 5.97 -39.49 19.20
CA ILE A 145 5.53 -40.92 19.27
C ILE A 145 6.69 -41.92 19.12
N HIS A 146 7.51 -42.08 20.17
CA HIS A 146 7.67 -43.31 20.98
C HIS A 146 8.91 -43.15 21.89
N VAL A 147 8.63 -42.88 23.17
CA VAL A 147 9.53 -42.79 24.34
C VAL A 147 10.39 -41.52 24.42
#